data_AF-A0A7R9Z0C4-F1
#
_entry.id   AF-A0A7R9Z0C4-F1
#
_cell.length_a   1.000
_cell.length_b   1.000
_cell.length_c   1.000
_cell.angle_alpha   90.00
_cell.angle_beta   90.00
_cell.angle_gamma   90.00
#
_symmetry.space_group_name_H-M   'P 1'
#
loop_
_entity.id
_entity.type
_entity.pdbx_description
1 polymer ?
#
loop_
_entity_poly.entity_id
_entity_poly.type
_entity_poly.pdbx_seq_one_letter_code
_entity_poly.pdbx_strand_id
1 'polypeptide(L)'
;GCIGNDDAFGKQLEECAEADGVKVHYMKDDAAPTGTCAVLVKGGERSLVANLAAANNFKPSHLDTPTAKEMIESADFYYIAGFFLTVSVESLKIVADHAAANDKTFCLNLSAPFIIDFFADQVAEALPYADYLFCNESEAATYAKKHDLGEDLKEVALKVASSPKKNESKKRTVVFTQGDKSTIVAYDGKVTEYAVEPLAKELLVDTNGAGDAFVGGFLSQLVQRKGVEECVKAGHWAARYIIQTSGCTLGKECEYKA
;
A
#
# COMPACT_ATOMS: atom_id res chain seq x y z
N GLY A 1 0.66 13.32 -4.44
CA GLY A 1 -0.59 13.07 -5.19
C GLY A 1 -0.96 14.29 -6.01
N CYS A 2 -1.99 14.19 -6.86
CA CYS A 2 -2.53 15.30 -7.65
C CYS A 2 -4.04 15.39 -7.43
N ILE A 3 -4.57 16.60 -7.20
CA ILE A 3 -5.98 16.88 -6.96
C ILE A 3 -6.43 18.07 -7.81
N GLY A 4 -7.74 18.25 -8.00
CA GLY A 4 -8.29 19.40 -8.71
C GLY A 4 -8.01 20.70 -7.96
N ASN A 5 -7.75 21.77 -8.70
CA ASN A 5 -7.50 23.07 -8.09
C ASN A 5 -8.81 23.71 -7.62
N ASP A 6 -8.81 24.18 -6.37
CA ASP A 6 -9.92 24.87 -5.71
C ASP A 6 -11.30 24.16 -5.68
N ASP A 7 -11.37 22.86 -5.98
CA ASP A 7 -12.61 22.11 -5.91
C ASP A 7 -12.93 21.57 -4.49
N ALA A 8 -14.20 21.26 -4.27
CA ALA A 8 -14.69 20.85 -2.95
C ALA A 8 -14.10 19.51 -2.48
N PHE A 9 -13.89 18.56 -3.39
CA PHE A 9 -13.37 17.24 -3.04
C PHE A 9 -11.87 17.29 -2.71
N GLY A 10 -11.10 18.10 -3.41
CA GLY A 10 -9.68 18.32 -3.14
C GLY A 10 -9.46 18.98 -1.79
N LYS A 11 -10.27 20.00 -1.46
CA LYS A 11 -10.27 20.62 -0.12
C LYS A 11 -10.62 19.62 0.97
N GLN A 12 -11.67 18.82 0.75
CA GLN A 12 -12.06 17.78 1.71
C GLN A 12 -10.94 16.74 1.93
N LEU A 13 -10.24 16.31 0.87
CA LEU A 13 -9.12 15.38 0.99
C LEU A 13 -7.96 15.98 1.82
N GLU A 14 -7.62 17.24 1.57
CA GLU A 14 -6.60 17.97 2.33
C GLU A 14 -6.98 18.11 3.81
N GLU A 15 -8.18 18.61 4.09
CA GLU A 15 -8.69 18.80 5.45
C GLU A 15 -8.73 17.49 6.25
N CYS A 16 -9.20 16.40 5.64
CA CYS A 16 -9.22 15.10 6.31
C CYS A 16 -7.80 14.58 6.61
N ALA A 17 -6.90 14.63 5.63
CA ALA A 17 -5.54 14.14 5.81
C ALA A 17 -4.77 14.95 6.86
N GLU A 18 -4.90 16.27 6.84
CA GLU A 18 -4.26 17.16 7.81
C GLU A 18 -4.86 17.00 9.21
N ALA A 19 -6.17 16.79 9.33
CA ALA A 19 -6.82 16.50 10.61
C ALA A 19 -6.29 15.22 11.27
N ASP A 20 -5.89 14.23 10.47
CA ASP A 20 -5.23 12.99 10.92
C ASP A 20 -3.71 13.15 11.10
N GLY A 21 -3.17 14.37 10.94
CA GLY A 21 -1.76 14.68 11.14
C GLY A 21 -0.85 14.38 9.94
N VAL A 22 -1.41 14.09 8.76
CA VAL A 22 -0.64 13.87 7.54
C VAL A 22 -0.24 15.21 6.92
N LYS A 23 1.07 15.43 6.78
CA LYS A 23 1.58 16.58 6.01
C LYS A 23 1.42 16.30 4.51
N VAL A 24 0.44 16.93 3.89
CA VAL A 24 0.17 16.77 2.45
C VAL A 24 0.94 17.78 1.60
N HIS A 25 1.33 17.36 0.39
CA HIS A 25 1.94 18.23 -0.64
C HIS A 25 1.38 17.82 -2.01
N TYR A 26 0.13 18.19 -2.26
CA TYR A 26 -0.55 17.85 -3.51
C TYR A 26 -0.16 18.78 -4.65
N MET A 27 0.04 18.18 -5.83
CA MET A 27 -0.02 18.91 -7.09
C MET A 27 -1.47 19.35 -7.31
N LYS A 28 -1.66 20.58 -7.81
CA LYS A 28 -2.98 21.13 -8.16
C LYS A 28 -3.16 21.09 -9.67
N ASP A 29 -4.28 20.57 -10.12
CA ASP A 29 -4.64 20.48 -11.53
C ASP A 29 -5.77 21.46 -11.88
N ASP A 30 -5.50 22.41 -12.76
CA ASP A 30 -6.49 23.43 -13.17
C ASP A 30 -7.53 22.91 -14.18
N ALA A 31 -7.27 21.78 -14.84
CA ALA A 31 -8.06 21.29 -15.96
C ALA A 31 -8.98 20.11 -15.60
N ALA A 32 -8.57 19.27 -14.64
CA ALA A 32 -9.32 18.09 -14.22
C ALA A 32 -9.82 18.22 -12.77
N PRO A 33 -11.04 17.75 -12.46
CA PRO A 33 -11.51 17.70 -11.08
C PRO A 33 -10.76 16.62 -10.28
N THR A 34 -10.81 16.72 -8.96
CA THR A 34 -10.34 15.70 -8.02
C THR A 34 -10.97 14.35 -8.33
N GLY A 35 -10.14 13.30 -8.31
CA GLY A 35 -10.57 11.92 -8.57
C GLY A 35 -11.57 11.40 -7.54
N THR A 36 -12.41 10.47 -7.96
CA THR A 36 -13.47 9.89 -7.13
C THR A 36 -13.51 8.37 -7.30
N CYS A 37 -13.83 7.64 -6.24
CA CYS A 37 -14.08 6.20 -6.30
C CYS A 37 -15.53 5.92 -5.88
N ALA A 38 -16.31 5.29 -6.77
CA ALA A 38 -17.62 4.78 -6.40
C ALA A 38 -17.46 3.45 -5.66
N VAL A 39 -17.95 3.39 -4.43
CA VAL A 39 -17.94 2.17 -3.60
C VAL A 39 -19.37 1.61 -3.55
N LEU A 40 -19.61 0.54 -4.30
CA LEU A 40 -20.92 -0.12 -4.39
C LEU A 40 -20.98 -1.25 -3.35
N VAL A 41 -21.85 -1.10 -2.36
CA VAL A 41 -21.99 -2.07 -1.24
C VAL A 41 -23.21 -2.94 -1.46
N LYS A 42 -23.03 -4.28 -1.44
CA LYS A 42 -24.13 -5.25 -1.49
C LYS A 42 -23.79 -6.48 -0.65
N GLY A 43 -24.59 -6.76 0.38
CA GLY A 43 -24.45 -7.99 1.17
C GLY A 43 -23.10 -8.15 1.89
N GLY A 44 -22.48 -7.04 2.31
CA GLY A 44 -21.15 -7.04 2.94
C GLY A 44 -19.99 -7.02 1.94
N GLU A 45 -20.24 -7.27 0.65
CA GLU A 45 -19.26 -7.17 -0.42
C GLU A 45 -19.21 -5.76 -1.03
N ARG A 46 -18.08 -5.46 -1.67
CA ARG A 46 -17.80 -4.17 -2.33
C ARG A 46 -17.33 -4.35 -3.75
N SER A 47 -17.79 -3.45 -4.61
CA SER A 47 -17.22 -3.22 -5.95
C SER A 47 -16.78 -1.77 -6.05
N LEU A 48 -15.52 -1.55 -6.43
CA LEU A 48 -14.90 -0.24 -6.49
C LEU A 48 -14.70 0.18 -7.94
N VAL A 49 -15.14 1.38 -8.29
CA VAL A 49 -14.95 1.96 -9.63
C VAL A 49 -14.29 3.33 -9.48
N ALA A 50 -12.98 3.38 -9.78
CA ALA A 50 -12.17 4.58 -9.66
C ALA A 50 -12.21 5.41 -10.96
N ASN A 51 -12.58 6.68 -10.84
CA ASN A 51 -12.34 7.72 -11.84
C ASN A 51 -11.17 8.58 -11.35
N LEU A 52 -9.97 8.36 -11.90
CA LEU A 52 -8.76 9.01 -11.42
C LEU A 52 -8.76 10.53 -11.60
N ALA A 53 -9.32 11.03 -12.72
CA ALA A 53 -9.35 12.46 -13.06
C ALA A 53 -8.00 13.16 -12.79
N ALA A 54 -7.94 14.20 -11.95
CA ALA A 54 -6.70 14.91 -11.61
C ALA A 54 -5.58 14.00 -11.08
N ALA A 55 -5.89 12.90 -10.40
CA ALA A 55 -4.87 11.97 -9.91
C ALA A 55 -4.05 11.35 -11.05
N ASN A 56 -4.66 11.18 -12.23
CA ASN A 56 -4.00 10.65 -13.43
C ASN A 56 -3.02 11.64 -14.08
N ASN A 57 -3.09 12.91 -13.68
CA ASN A 57 -2.27 13.99 -14.24
C ASN A 57 -1.02 14.29 -13.42
N PHE A 58 -0.76 13.55 -12.33
CA PHE A 58 0.47 13.72 -11.55
C PHE A 58 1.72 13.69 -12.45
N LYS A 59 2.59 14.69 -12.31
CA LYS A 59 3.81 14.81 -13.12
C LYS A 59 5.08 14.66 -12.26
N PRO A 60 6.14 14.03 -12.80
CA PRO A 60 7.45 13.95 -12.14
C PRO A 60 8.00 15.31 -11.72
N SER A 61 7.72 16.38 -12.48
CA SER A 61 8.15 17.74 -12.16
C SER A 61 7.64 18.25 -10.80
N HIS A 62 6.56 17.68 -10.25
CA HIS A 62 6.13 18.02 -8.89
C HIS A 62 7.13 17.57 -7.83
N LEU A 63 7.85 16.47 -8.09
CA LEU A 63 8.93 15.97 -7.23
C LEU A 63 10.17 16.87 -7.26
N ASP A 64 10.29 17.76 -8.25
CA ASP A 64 11.38 18.73 -8.35
C ASP A 64 11.19 19.99 -7.49
N THR A 65 9.99 20.20 -6.96
CA THR A 65 9.69 21.34 -6.09
C THR A 65 10.54 21.28 -4.82
N PRO A 66 10.96 22.43 -4.24
CA PRO A 66 11.80 22.44 -3.04
C PRO A 66 11.20 21.63 -1.89
N THR A 67 9.89 21.78 -1.65
CA THR A 67 9.16 21.04 -0.63
C THR A 67 9.19 19.53 -0.86
N ALA A 68 8.98 19.06 -2.11
CA ALA A 68 9.01 17.64 -2.40
C ALA A 68 10.41 17.05 -2.24
N LYS A 69 11.45 17.77 -2.69
CA LYS A 69 12.85 17.37 -2.52
C LYS A 69 13.20 17.22 -1.04
N GLU A 70 12.84 18.19 -0.20
CA GLU A 70 13.07 18.11 1.25
C GLU A 70 12.36 16.91 1.89
N MET A 71 11.10 16.63 1.52
CA MET A 71 10.37 15.46 2.00
C MET A 71 11.03 14.14 1.57
N ILE A 72 11.45 14.03 0.32
CA ILE A 72 12.13 12.84 -0.21
C ILE A 72 13.49 12.67 0.47
N GLU A 73 14.26 13.74 0.66
CA GLU A 73 15.57 13.68 1.29
C GLU A 73 15.50 13.29 2.77
N SER A 74 14.48 13.75 3.49
CA SER A 74 14.34 13.50 4.94
C SER A 74 13.68 12.17 5.31
N ALA A 75 12.87 11.57 4.44
CA ALA A 75 12.16 10.32 4.74
C ALA A 75 13.12 9.12 4.80
N ASP A 76 12.98 8.23 5.79
CA ASP A 76 13.71 6.95 5.85
C ASP A 76 12.95 5.79 5.16
N PHE A 77 11.64 5.96 5.00
CA PHE A 77 10.71 4.95 4.49
C PHE A 77 9.80 5.57 3.44
N TYR A 78 9.60 4.86 2.33
CA TYR A 78 8.69 5.24 1.26
C TYR A 78 7.66 4.13 1.07
N TYR A 79 6.41 4.50 0.86
CA TYR A 79 5.35 3.56 0.49
C TYR A 79 4.63 4.07 -0.74
N ILE A 80 4.51 3.20 -1.75
CA ILE A 80 3.72 3.49 -2.96
C ILE A 80 2.77 2.32 -3.21
N ALA A 81 1.48 2.64 -3.38
CA ALA A 81 0.50 1.67 -3.84
C ALA A 81 0.65 1.43 -5.35
N GLY A 82 0.47 0.19 -5.79
CA GLY A 82 0.53 -0.25 -7.17
C GLY A 82 -0.47 0.45 -8.08
N PHE A 83 -1.55 1.02 -7.55
CA PHE A 83 -2.44 1.91 -8.32
C PHE A 83 -1.69 3.09 -8.96
N PHE A 84 -0.61 3.58 -8.34
CA PHE A 84 0.18 4.68 -8.89
C PHE A 84 0.97 4.28 -10.15
N LEU A 85 1.15 2.98 -10.40
CA LEU A 85 1.78 2.46 -11.63
C LEU A 85 0.96 2.77 -12.88
N THR A 86 -0.35 3.01 -12.75
CA THR A 86 -1.19 3.45 -13.87
C THR A 86 -1.01 4.92 -14.21
N VAL A 87 -0.30 5.67 -13.36
CA VAL A 87 -0.15 7.14 -13.45
C VAL A 87 1.28 7.52 -13.81
N SER A 88 2.26 7.15 -12.99
CA SER A 88 3.64 7.61 -13.21
C SER A 88 4.68 6.65 -12.61
N VAL A 89 5.11 5.67 -13.42
CA VAL A 89 6.26 4.82 -13.12
C VAL A 89 7.54 5.65 -13.02
N GLU A 90 7.67 6.71 -13.83
CA GLU A 90 8.81 7.63 -13.77
C GLU A 90 8.95 8.28 -12.37
N SER A 91 7.85 8.80 -11.82
CA SER A 91 7.85 9.39 -10.48
C SER A 91 8.19 8.36 -9.40
N LEU A 92 7.67 7.13 -9.53
CA LEU A 92 8.04 6.02 -8.64
C LEU A 92 9.55 5.77 -8.69
N LYS A 93 10.13 5.66 -9.89
CA LYS A 93 11.56 5.38 -10.07
C LYS A 93 12.45 6.47 -9.50
N ILE A 94 12.08 7.75 -9.64
CA ILE A 94 12.81 8.86 -9.00
C ILE A 94 12.94 8.63 -7.48
N VAL A 95 11.83 8.32 -6.81
CA VAL A 95 11.82 8.08 -5.36
C VAL A 95 12.53 6.77 -5.01
N ALA A 96 12.33 5.72 -5.80
CA ALA A 96 12.87 4.40 -5.55
C ALA A 96 14.39 4.30 -5.81
N ASP A 97 14.90 4.98 -6.84
CA ASP A 97 16.33 5.11 -7.10
C ASP A 97 17.01 5.90 -5.99
N HIS A 98 16.39 6.99 -5.51
CA HIS A 98 16.87 7.73 -4.34
C HIS A 98 16.91 6.84 -3.09
N ALA A 99 15.85 6.06 -2.85
CA ALA A 99 15.80 5.14 -1.72
C ALA A 99 16.91 4.09 -1.79
N ALA A 100 17.10 3.46 -2.95
CA ALA A 100 18.12 2.45 -3.17
C ALA A 100 19.55 3.01 -3.04
N ALA A 101 19.81 4.20 -3.59
CA ALA A 101 21.13 4.84 -3.53
C ALA A 101 21.55 5.26 -2.11
N ASN A 102 20.58 5.50 -1.23
CA ASN A 102 20.82 5.99 0.13
C ASN A 102 20.52 4.95 1.21
N ASP A 103 20.39 3.67 0.83
CA ASP A 103 20.05 2.56 1.73
C ASP A 103 18.81 2.82 2.61
N LYS A 104 17.81 3.48 2.05
CA LYS A 104 16.50 3.71 2.68
C LYS A 104 15.56 2.55 2.37
N THR A 105 14.37 2.55 2.98
CA THR A 105 13.40 1.45 2.81
C THR A 105 12.30 1.83 1.84
N PHE A 106 12.10 1.03 0.80
CA PHE A 106 11.04 1.22 -0.18
C PHE A 106 9.99 0.09 -0.09
N CYS A 107 8.74 0.47 0.14
CA CYS A 107 7.59 -0.40 0.30
C CYS A 107 6.65 -0.27 -0.90
N LEU A 108 6.18 -1.39 -1.44
CA LEU A 108 5.28 -1.45 -2.59
C LEU A 108 4.07 -2.34 -2.25
N ASN A 109 2.88 -1.96 -2.70
CA ASN A 109 1.69 -2.81 -2.65
C ASN A 109 1.23 -3.19 -4.07
N LEU A 110 0.90 -4.44 -4.37
CA LEU A 110 0.38 -4.82 -5.70
C LEU A 110 -1.04 -4.28 -5.96
N SER A 111 -1.79 -3.99 -4.89
CA SER A 111 -3.04 -3.23 -4.83
C SER A 111 -4.28 -3.85 -5.48
N ALA A 112 -4.17 -4.48 -6.65
CA ALA A 112 -5.29 -5.17 -7.29
C ALA A 112 -4.83 -6.15 -8.39
N PRO A 113 -5.62 -7.22 -8.66
CA PRO A 113 -5.36 -8.13 -9.77
C PRO A 113 -5.18 -7.44 -11.12
N PHE A 114 -5.95 -6.39 -11.41
CA PHE A 114 -5.87 -5.69 -12.70
C PHE A 114 -4.52 -4.99 -12.92
N ILE A 115 -3.83 -4.58 -11.84
CA ILE A 115 -2.48 -4.01 -11.95
C ILE A 115 -1.51 -5.06 -12.47
N ILE A 116 -1.62 -6.30 -11.99
CA ILE A 116 -0.81 -7.41 -12.47
C ILE A 116 -1.21 -7.81 -13.89
N ASP A 117 -2.52 -7.87 -14.19
CA ASP A 117 -3.00 -8.32 -15.50
C ASP A 117 -2.70 -7.33 -16.63
N PHE A 118 -2.84 -6.03 -16.39
CA PHE A 118 -2.75 -5.01 -17.45
C PHE A 118 -1.54 -4.09 -17.34
N PHE A 119 -0.85 -4.06 -16.19
CA PHE A 119 0.32 -3.21 -15.95
C PHE A 119 1.54 -4.02 -15.49
N ALA A 120 1.69 -5.25 -16.01
CA ALA A 120 2.77 -6.15 -15.62
C ALA A 120 4.17 -5.59 -15.90
N ASP A 121 4.36 -4.86 -17.00
CA ASP A 121 5.66 -4.25 -17.30
C ASP A 121 6.03 -3.21 -16.24
N GLN A 122 5.06 -2.40 -15.83
CA GLN A 122 5.21 -1.41 -14.76
C GLN A 122 5.46 -2.07 -13.41
N VAL A 123 4.78 -3.18 -13.10
CA VAL A 123 5.06 -4.00 -11.91
C VAL A 123 6.48 -4.56 -11.96
N ALA A 124 6.94 -5.05 -13.11
CA ALA A 124 8.28 -5.59 -13.30
C ALA A 124 9.36 -4.51 -13.16
N GLU A 125 9.08 -3.27 -13.53
CA GLU A 125 9.97 -2.12 -13.30
C GLU A 125 10.03 -1.71 -11.81
N ALA A 126 8.92 -1.78 -11.08
CA ALA A 126 8.85 -1.36 -9.68
C ALA A 126 9.33 -2.43 -8.69
N LEU A 127 9.04 -3.70 -8.95
CA LEU A 127 9.32 -4.81 -8.03
C LEU A 127 10.79 -4.90 -7.57
N PRO A 128 11.82 -4.67 -8.42
CA PRO A 128 13.22 -4.71 -8.00
C PRO A 128 13.56 -3.73 -6.86
N TYR A 129 12.80 -2.66 -6.69
CA TYR A 129 13.02 -1.68 -5.63
C TYR A 129 12.38 -2.06 -4.30
N ALA A 130 11.38 -2.94 -4.29
CA ALA A 130 10.62 -3.26 -3.09
C ALA A 130 11.47 -4.03 -2.05
N ASP A 131 11.76 -3.37 -0.93
CA ASP A 131 12.25 -4.00 0.30
C ASP A 131 11.13 -4.72 1.04
N TYR A 132 9.93 -4.11 1.04
CA TYR A 132 8.69 -4.72 1.51
C TYR A 132 7.69 -4.75 0.36
N LEU A 133 7.15 -5.93 0.05
CA LEU A 133 6.07 -6.11 -0.90
C LEU A 133 4.80 -6.59 -0.18
N PHE A 134 3.72 -5.85 -0.33
CA PHE A 134 2.40 -6.19 0.21
C PHE A 134 1.47 -6.64 -0.91
N CYS A 135 0.67 -7.67 -0.66
CA CYS A 135 -0.54 -7.95 -1.44
C CYS A 135 -1.51 -8.84 -0.65
N ASN A 136 -2.71 -9.07 -1.19
CA ASN A 136 -3.63 -10.10 -0.69
C ASN A 136 -3.50 -11.42 -1.47
N GLU A 137 -4.25 -12.44 -1.06
CA GLU A 137 -4.24 -13.77 -1.67
C GLU A 137 -4.65 -13.77 -3.14
N SER A 138 -5.57 -12.88 -3.53
CA SER A 138 -6.07 -12.80 -4.91
C SER A 138 -5.01 -12.18 -5.82
N GLU A 139 -4.37 -11.11 -5.37
CA GLU A 139 -3.23 -10.48 -6.04
C GLU A 139 -2.04 -11.43 -6.12
N ALA A 140 -1.70 -12.12 -5.03
CA ALA A 140 -0.63 -13.13 -5.02
C ALA A 140 -0.91 -14.26 -6.02
N ALA A 141 -2.14 -14.77 -6.07
CA ALA A 141 -2.55 -15.82 -7.01
C ALA A 141 -2.51 -15.32 -8.46
N THR A 142 -2.96 -14.09 -8.73
CA THR A 142 -2.88 -13.49 -10.08
C THR A 142 -1.41 -13.33 -10.52
N TYR A 143 -0.54 -12.85 -9.63
CA TYR A 143 0.89 -12.75 -9.89
C TYR A 143 1.50 -14.14 -10.15
N ALA A 144 1.18 -15.12 -9.31
CA ALA A 144 1.68 -16.48 -9.45
C ALA A 144 1.28 -17.10 -10.79
N LYS A 145 0.01 -16.96 -11.19
CA LYS A 145 -0.50 -17.45 -12.47
C LYS A 145 0.20 -16.77 -13.66
N LYS A 146 0.41 -15.45 -13.60
CA LYS A 146 1.04 -14.71 -14.70
C LYS A 146 2.52 -15.03 -14.89
N HIS A 147 3.18 -15.49 -13.83
CA HIS A 147 4.62 -15.80 -13.81
C HIS A 147 4.90 -17.31 -13.67
N ASP A 148 3.89 -18.17 -13.85
CA ASP A 148 4.00 -19.64 -13.75
C ASP A 148 4.68 -20.13 -12.45
N LEU A 149 4.34 -19.50 -11.31
CA LEU A 149 4.98 -19.76 -10.02
C LEU A 149 4.32 -20.88 -9.19
N GLY A 150 3.22 -21.47 -9.67
CA GLY A 150 2.42 -22.47 -8.95
C GLY A 150 1.27 -21.85 -8.14
N GLU A 151 0.59 -22.69 -7.35
CA GLU A 151 -0.64 -22.29 -6.62
C GLU A 151 -0.43 -22.14 -5.11
N ASP A 152 0.63 -22.72 -4.53
CA ASP A 152 0.94 -22.58 -3.10
C ASP A 152 1.49 -21.18 -2.81
N LEU A 153 0.68 -20.36 -2.14
CA LEU A 153 1.04 -18.98 -1.80
C LEU A 153 2.30 -18.85 -0.94
N LYS A 154 2.67 -19.88 -0.18
CA LYS A 154 3.92 -19.89 0.61
C LYS A 154 5.13 -20.03 -0.32
N GLU A 155 5.05 -20.93 -1.31
CA GLU A 155 6.08 -21.08 -2.33
C GLU A 155 6.17 -19.84 -3.22
N VAL A 156 5.03 -19.26 -3.60
CA VAL A 156 4.97 -18.00 -4.35
C VAL A 156 5.66 -16.89 -3.56
N ALA A 157 5.35 -16.74 -2.27
CA ALA A 157 5.97 -15.73 -1.42
C ALA A 157 7.50 -15.89 -1.35
N LEU A 158 8.01 -17.13 -1.24
CA LEU A 158 9.45 -17.42 -1.28
C LEU A 158 10.08 -17.04 -2.62
N LYS A 159 9.46 -17.43 -3.75
CA LYS A 159 9.95 -17.10 -5.09
C LYS A 159 10.00 -15.58 -5.30
N VAL A 160 8.96 -14.86 -4.90
CA VAL A 160 8.91 -13.39 -4.99
C VAL A 160 9.93 -12.72 -4.06
N ALA A 161 10.11 -13.24 -2.83
CA ALA A 161 11.12 -12.73 -1.90
C ALA A 161 12.55 -12.91 -2.44
N SER A 162 12.79 -13.97 -3.22
CA SER A 162 14.07 -14.26 -3.87
C SER A 162 14.29 -13.57 -5.22
N SER A 163 13.30 -12.86 -5.76
CA SER A 163 13.42 -12.25 -7.09
C SER A 163 14.42 -11.09 -7.07
N PRO A 164 15.04 -10.74 -8.22
CA PRO A 164 16.10 -9.74 -8.28
C PRO A 164 15.72 -8.41 -7.62
N LYS A 165 16.73 -7.77 -7.01
CA LYS A 165 16.59 -6.46 -6.36
C LYS A 165 17.61 -5.47 -6.90
N LYS A 166 17.22 -4.20 -6.91
CA LYS A 166 18.10 -3.07 -7.23
C LYS A 166 19.11 -2.82 -6.10
N ASN A 167 18.63 -2.81 -4.86
CA ASN A 167 19.48 -2.74 -3.69
C ASN A 167 19.70 -4.16 -3.12
N GLU A 168 20.87 -4.73 -3.40
CA GLU A 168 21.27 -6.07 -2.95
C GLU A 168 21.75 -6.10 -1.50
N SER A 169 21.95 -4.94 -0.83
CA SER A 169 22.33 -4.88 0.59
C SER A 169 21.22 -5.41 1.51
N LYS A 170 19.97 -5.40 1.03
CA LYS A 170 18.77 -5.80 1.76
C LYS A 170 18.05 -6.92 1.04
N LYS A 171 17.57 -7.93 1.78
CA LYS A 171 16.66 -8.95 1.24
C LYS A 171 15.23 -8.40 1.20
N ARG A 172 14.39 -8.91 0.28
CA ARG A 172 12.97 -8.53 0.22
C ARG A 172 12.19 -9.29 1.29
N THR A 173 11.30 -8.57 1.97
CA THR A 173 10.23 -9.14 2.79
C THR A 173 8.93 -9.09 2.00
N VAL A 174 8.27 -10.23 1.86
CA VAL A 174 6.98 -10.34 1.18
C VAL A 174 5.91 -10.63 2.21
N VAL A 175 4.82 -9.87 2.21
CA VAL A 175 3.72 -9.95 3.18
C VAL A 175 2.40 -10.16 2.43
N PHE A 176 1.86 -11.37 2.50
CA PHE A 176 0.57 -11.73 1.89
C PHE A 176 -0.51 -11.83 2.95
N THR A 177 -1.50 -10.94 2.87
CA THR A 177 -2.73 -11.03 3.66
C THR A 177 -3.69 -12.04 3.03
N GLN A 178 -4.56 -12.65 3.84
CA GLN A 178 -5.45 -13.74 3.40
C GLN A 178 -6.85 -13.66 4.05
N GLY A 179 -7.40 -12.45 4.18
CA GLY A 179 -8.66 -12.23 4.89
C GLY A 179 -8.61 -12.69 6.35
N ASP A 180 -9.40 -13.71 6.68
CA ASP A 180 -9.49 -14.32 8.01
C ASP A 180 -8.45 -15.44 8.26
N LYS A 181 -7.66 -15.80 7.25
CA LYS A 181 -6.54 -16.76 7.38
C LYS A 181 -5.26 -16.05 7.80
N SER A 182 -4.26 -16.84 8.21
CA SER A 182 -2.96 -16.34 8.61
C SER A 182 -2.30 -15.48 7.54
N THR A 183 -1.67 -14.37 7.94
CA THR A 183 -0.78 -13.61 7.07
C THR A 183 0.50 -14.41 6.83
N ILE A 184 0.88 -14.59 5.57
CA ILE A 184 2.13 -15.23 5.17
C ILE A 184 3.19 -14.14 5.06
N VAL A 185 4.34 -14.36 5.72
CA VAL A 185 5.52 -13.52 5.54
C VAL A 185 6.68 -14.38 5.07
N ALA A 186 7.26 -14.02 3.92
CA ALA A 186 8.47 -14.63 3.40
C ALA A 186 9.66 -13.67 3.51
N TYR A 187 10.73 -14.14 4.14
CA TYR A 187 11.98 -13.41 4.27
C TYR A 187 13.13 -14.41 4.35
N ASP A 188 14.19 -14.15 3.59
CA ASP A 188 15.44 -14.93 3.63
C ASP A 188 15.24 -16.46 3.53
N GLY A 189 14.47 -16.88 2.53
CA GLY A 189 14.20 -18.31 2.26
C GLY A 189 13.30 -18.99 3.31
N LYS A 190 12.73 -18.23 4.26
CA LYS A 190 11.83 -18.74 5.29
C LYS A 190 10.43 -18.14 5.15
N VAL A 191 9.43 -18.96 5.42
CA VAL A 191 8.03 -18.53 5.55
C VAL A 191 7.64 -18.59 7.02
N THR A 192 7.02 -17.52 7.51
CA THR A 192 6.36 -17.46 8.82
C THR A 192 4.89 -17.10 8.61
N GLU A 193 4.01 -17.73 9.38
CA GLU A 193 2.58 -17.45 9.35
C GLU A 193 2.14 -16.82 10.66
N TYR A 194 1.39 -15.73 10.57
CA TYR A 194 0.83 -15.03 11.71
C TYR A 194 -0.69 -15.18 11.68
N ALA A 195 -1.24 -15.88 12.67
CA ALA A 195 -2.67 -16.10 12.77
C ALA A 195 -3.41 -14.78 12.99
N VAL A 196 -4.51 -14.58 12.27
CA VAL A 196 -5.45 -13.48 12.51
C VAL A 196 -6.37 -13.90 13.65
N GLU A 197 -6.60 -13.02 14.63
CA GLU A 197 -7.57 -13.30 15.68
C GLU A 197 -8.99 -13.32 15.12
N PRO A 198 -9.77 -14.39 15.32
CA PRO A 198 -11.13 -14.48 14.82
C PRO A 198 -12.00 -13.30 15.30
N LEU A 199 -12.81 -12.76 14.39
CA LEU A 199 -13.82 -11.74 14.69
C LEU A 199 -15.22 -12.35 14.51
N ALA A 200 -16.09 -12.14 15.49
CA ALA A 200 -17.48 -12.57 15.39
C ALA A 200 -18.16 -11.84 14.22
N LYS A 201 -18.97 -12.55 13.42
CA LYS A 201 -19.57 -11.98 12.19
C LYS A 201 -20.46 -10.77 12.48
N GLU A 202 -21.04 -10.71 13.66
CA GLU A 202 -21.92 -9.65 14.12
C GLU A 202 -21.17 -8.34 14.39
N LEU A 203 -19.85 -8.41 14.59
CA LEU A 203 -18.98 -7.24 14.74
C LEU A 203 -18.45 -6.75 13.40
N LEU A 204 -18.62 -7.52 12.31
CA LEU A 204 -18.15 -7.14 10.99
C LEU A 204 -19.15 -6.16 10.36
N VAL A 205 -18.75 -4.89 10.30
CA VAL A 205 -19.57 -3.79 9.78
C VAL A 205 -19.22 -3.48 8.33
N ASP A 206 -17.93 -3.34 8.04
CA ASP A 206 -17.43 -2.87 6.75
C ASP A 206 -16.08 -3.52 6.44
N THR A 207 -15.89 -4.17 5.29
CA THR A 207 -14.57 -4.76 4.94
C THR A 207 -13.67 -3.80 4.17
N ASN A 208 -14.14 -2.59 3.86
CA ASN A 208 -13.39 -1.59 3.12
C ASN A 208 -12.14 -1.17 3.89
N GLY A 209 -11.03 -1.00 3.16
CA GLY A 209 -9.81 -0.48 3.75
C GLY A 209 -9.12 -1.43 4.73
N ALA A 210 -9.57 -2.69 4.89
CA ALA A 210 -8.89 -3.66 5.77
C ALA A 210 -7.41 -3.86 5.39
N GLY A 211 -7.13 -3.97 4.09
CA GLY A 211 -5.76 -4.07 3.58
C GLY A 211 -4.94 -2.79 3.78
N ASP A 212 -5.55 -1.62 3.54
CA ASP A 212 -4.88 -0.32 3.75
C ASP A 212 -4.59 -0.07 5.23
N ALA A 213 -5.54 -0.40 6.11
CA ALA A 213 -5.37 -0.34 7.56
C ALA A 213 -4.30 -1.33 8.04
N PHE A 214 -4.26 -2.55 7.48
CA PHE A 214 -3.18 -3.50 7.75
C PHE A 214 -1.81 -2.90 7.43
N VAL A 215 -1.65 -2.32 6.23
CA VAL A 215 -0.39 -1.68 5.83
C VAL A 215 -0.09 -0.47 6.73
N GLY A 216 -1.07 0.37 7.06
CA GLY A 216 -0.89 1.49 7.98
C GLY A 216 -0.39 1.05 9.36
N GLY A 217 -1.02 0.01 9.94
CA GLY A 217 -0.59 -0.60 11.19
C GLY A 217 0.82 -1.18 11.10
N PHE A 218 1.13 -1.92 10.03
CA PHE A 218 2.46 -2.47 9.77
C PHE A 218 3.52 -1.36 9.70
N LEU A 219 3.27 -0.33 8.90
CA LEU A 219 4.19 0.79 8.72
C LEU A 219 4.40 1.57 10.02
N SER A 220 3.38 1.69 10.88
CA SER A 220 3.49 2.38 12.17
C SER A 220 4.59 1.80 13.07
N GLN A 221 4.81 0.48 13.01
CA GLN A 221 5.86 -0.20 13.78
C GLN A 221 7.16 -0.28 12.99
N LEU A 222 7.08 -0.42 11.66
CA LEU A 222 8.25 -0.46 10.79
C LEU A 222 9.08 0.83 10.90
N VAL A 223 8.43 2.00 10.90
CA VAL A 223 9.13 3.29 11.04
C VAL A 223 9.78 3.46 12.43
N GLN A 224 9.29 2.72 13.43
CA GLN A 224 9.91 2.60 14.76
C GLN A 224 10.96 1.49 14.83
N ARG A 225 11.32 0.89 13.68
CA ARG A 225 12.32 -0.16 13.53
C ARG A 225 12.04 -1.41 14.38
N LYS A 226 10.76 -1.71 14.60
CA LYS A 226 10.31 -2.94 15.28
C LYS A 226 10.49 -4.16 14.38
N GLY A 227 10.46 -5.35 14.99
CA GLY A 227 10.48 -6.62 14.26
C GLY A 227 9.24 -6.81 13.38
N VAL A 228 9.37 -7.71 12.40
CA VAL A 228 8.29 -8.03 11.46
C VAL A 228 7.07 -8.59 12.17
N GLU A 229 7.24 -9.36 13.25
CA GLU A 229 6.13 -9.88 14.04
C GLU A 229 5.29 -8.75 14.66
N GLU A 230 5.93 -7.76 15.26
CA GLU A 230 5.26 -6.59 15.84
C GLU A 230 4.58 -5.73 14.77
N CYS A 231 5.19 -5.62 13.59
CA CYS A 231 4.57 -4.96 12.44
C CYS A 231 3.29 -5.70 12.00
N VAL A 232 3.33 -7.03 11.89
CA VAL A 232 2.15 -7.82 11.53
C VAL A 232 1.06 -7.72 12.59
N LYS A 233 1.41 -7.79 13.88
CA LYS A 233 0.45 -7.61 14.99
C LYS A 233 -0.27 -6.27 14.93
N ALA A 234 0.46 -5.18 14.71
CA ALA A 234 -0.13 -3.86 14.54
C ALA A 234 -1.01 -3.77 13.29
N GLY A 235 -0.59 -4.39 12.19
CA GLY A 235 -1.41 -4.50 10.98
C GLY A 235 -2.71 -5.26 11.20
N HIS A 236 -2.66 -6.41 11.86
CA HIS A 236 -3.86 -7.18 12.24
C HIS A 236 -4.78 -6.38 13.15
N TRP A 237 -4.23 -5.69 14.15
CA TRP A 237 -5.02 -4.85 15.04
C TRP A 237 -5.73 -3.72 14.28
N ALA A 238 -5.01 -3.00 13.41
CA ALA A 238 -5.57 -1.89 12.64
C ALA A 238 -6.64 -2.37 11.65
N ALA A 239 -6.40 -3.49 10.96
CA ALA A 239 -7.39 -4.11 10.09
C ALA A 239 -8.63 -4.59 10.88
N ARG A 240 -8.43 -5.22 12.05
CA ARG A 240 -9.53 -5.64 12.92
C ARG A 240 -10.34 -4.44 13.42
N TYR A 241 -9.69 -3.34 13.76
CA TYR A 241 -10.36 -2.12 14.17
C TYR A 241 -11.24 -1.57 13.04
N ILE A 242 -10.67 -1.37 11.85
CA ILE A 242 -11.37 -0.69 10.76
C ILE A 242 -12.61 -1.48 10.32
N ILE A 243 -12.54 -2.82 10.32
CA ILE A 243 -13.66 -3.64 9.85
C ILE A 243 -14.89 -3.67 10.78
N GLN A 244 -14.73 -3.14 12.00
CA GLN A 244 -15.80 -2.99 12.98
C GLN A 244 -16.45 -1.60 12.93
N THR A 245 -16.01 -0.74 12.02
CA THR A 245 -16.54 0.62 11.83
C THR A 245 -17.21 0.74 10.47
N SER A 246 -18.05 1.76 10.27
CA SER A 246 -18.61 2.04 8.94
C SER A 246 -17.60 2.87 8.14
N GLY A 247 -17.31 2.43 6.91
CA GLY A 247 -16.27 3.03 6.08
C GLY A 247 -14.88 2.90 6.73
N CYS A 248 -14.03 3.91 6.52
CA CYS A 248 -12.69 3.98 7.10
C CYS A 248 -12.64 5.01 8.23
N THR A 249 -13.55 4.90 9.22
CA THR A 249 -13.65 5.89 10.31
C THR A 249 -12.73 5.54 11.47
N LEU A 250 -12.00 6.55 11.98
CA LEU A 250 -11.08 6.39 13.10
C LEU A 250 -11.67 6.95 14.39
N GLY A 251 -11.36 6.28 15.50
CA GLY A 251 -11.59 6.79 16.85
C GLY A 251 -10.61 7.90 17.19
N LYS A 252 -10.88 8.62 18.30
CA LYS A 252 -10.04 9.75 18.73
C LYS A 252 -8.67 9.32 19.26
N GLU A 253 -8.58 8.12 19.82
CA GLU A 253 -7.35 7.60 20.43
C GLU A 253 -7.05 6.21 19.88
N CYS A 254 -5.76 5.93 19.67
CA CYS A 254 -5.30 4.60 19.29
C CYS A 254 -5.13 3.75 20.56
N GLU A 255 -5.92 2.69 20.69
CA GLU A 255 -5.85 1.76 21.83
C GLU A 255 -4.86 0.62 21.64
N TYR A 256 -4.09 0.62 20.54
CA TYR A 256 -3.06 -0.38 20.29
C TYR A 256 -1.98 -0.33 21.37
N LYS A 257 -1.70 -1.49 21.99
CA LYS A 257 -0.63 -1.66 22.96
C LYS A 257 0.39 -2.63 22.36
N ALA A 258 1.60 -2.13 22.16
CA ALA A 258 2.73 -2.89 21.61
C ALA A 258 3.27 -3.93 22.61
#